data_AF-A0AA40G7K3-F1
#
_entry.id   AF-A0AA40G7K3-F1
#
_cell.length_a   1.000
_cell.length_b   1.000
_cell.length_c   1.000
_cell.angle_alpha   90.00
_cell.angle_beta   90.00
_cell.angle_gamma   90.00
#
_symmetry.space_group_name_H-M   'P 1'
#
loop_
_entity.id
_entity.type
_entity.pdbx_description
1 polymer ?
#
loop_
_entity_poly.entity_id
_entity_poly.type
_entity_poly.pdbx_seq_one_letter_code
_entity_poly.pdbx_strand_id
1 'polypeptide(L)' 'MLGTPEAGHTLGAIPCAIAWLFRGISEQRQRTGARFSVRVSCVELTTGQQQLRDLLAAHANGK' A
#
# COMPACT_ATOMS: atom_id res chain seq x y z
N MET A 1 -8.11 10.37 0.55
CA MET A 1 -7.13 9.33 0.96
C MET A 1 -6.21 8.91 -0.19
N LEU A 2 -6.74 8.57 -1.36
CA LEU A 2 -5.92 8.28 -2.55
C LEU A 2 -5.40 9.54 -3.27
N GLY A 3 -6.20 10.60 -3.34
CA GLY A 3 -5.89 11.76 -4.16
C GLY A 3 -6.02 11.41 -5.65
N THR A 4 -5.33 12.17 -6.50
CA THR A 4 -5.39 12.01 -7.95
C THR A 4 -3.96 11.97 -8.55
N PRO A 5 -3.71 11.18 -9.62
CA PRO A 5 -2.36 10.86 -10.07
C PRO A 5 -1.69 11.90 -11.00
N GLU A 6 -2.28 13.08 -11.20
CA GLU A 6 -1.84 14.05 -12.20
C GLU A 6 -0.54 14.77 -11.81
N ALA A 7 -0.31 14.99 -10.52
CA ALA A 7 0.90 15.65 -10.03
C ALA A 7 1.28 15.19 -8.60
N GLY A 8 2.54 15.41 -8.22
CA GLY A 8 3.03 15.01 -6.89
C GLY A 8 2.27 15.66 -5.73
N HIS A 9 1.76 16.88 -5.90
CA HIS A 9 0.99 17.59 -4.87
C HIS A 9 -0.49 17.18 -4.80
N THR A 10 -0.99 16.45 -5.81
CA THR A 10 -2.38 15.95 -5.85
C THR A 10 -2.51 14.54 -5.27
N LEU A 11 -1.37 13.89 -4.99
CA LEU A 11 -1.33 12.58 -4.32
C LEU A 11 -1.92 12.66 -2.92
N GLY A 12 -2.71 11.66 -2.57
CA GLY A 12 -3.29 11.53 -1.24
C GLY A 12 -2.34 10.90 -0.23
N ALA A 13 -2.81 10.78 1.00
CA ALA A 13 -2.05 10.23 2.11
C ALA A 13 -1.57 8.78 1.87
N ILE A 14 -2.37 7.93 1.20
CA ILE A 14 -2.01 6.52 0.96
C ILE A 14 -0.75 6.39 0.09
N PRO A 15 -0.72 6.90 -1.16
CA PRO A 15 0.49 6.80 -2.00
C PRO A 15 1.70 7.51 -1.36
N CYS A 16 1.49 8.64 -0.68
CA CYS A 16 2.55 9.34 0.05
C CYS A 16 3.15 8.50 1.20
N ALA A 17 2.32 7.87 2.03
CA ALA A 17 2.79 7.04 3.13
C ALA A 17 3.59 5.83 2.65
N ILE A 18 3.15 5.19 1.55
CA ILE A 18 3.89 4.08 0.92
C ILE A 18 5.26 4.57 0.43
N ALA A 19 5.33 5.72 -0.24
CA ALA A 19 6.60 6.29 -0.70
C ALA A 19 7.57 6.55 0.45
N TRP A 20 7.09 7.13 1.55
CA TRP A 20 7.90 7.37 2.75
C TRP A 20 8.35 6.08 3.44
N LEU A 21 7.49 5.06 3.52
CA LEU A 21 7.84 3.75 4.05
C LEU A 21 9.00 3.14 3.27
N PHE A 22 8.92 3.10 1.94
CA PHE A 22 9.98 2.53 1.11
C PHE A 22 11.27 3.36 1.15
N ARG A 23 11.16 4.68 1.29
CA ARG A 23 12.33 5.54 1.53
C ARG A 23 13.04 5.15 2.84
N GLY A 24 12.29 5.04 3.93
CA GLY A 24 12.83 4.62 5.23
C GLY A 24 13.41 3.22 5.21
N ILE A 25 12.76 2.26 4.53
CA ILE A 25 13.29 0.91 4.33
C ILE A 25 14.63 0.96 3.59
N SER A 26 14.75 1.78 2.54
CA SER A 26 15.99 1.92 1.77
C SER A 26 17.12 2.48 2.64
N GLU A 27 16.84 3.54 3.40
CA GLU A 27 17.79 4.16 4.33
C GLU A 27 18.24 3.15 5.41
N GLN A 28 17.32 2.37 6.00
CA GLN A 28 17.66 1.35 6.99
C GLN A 28 18.45 0.20 6.37
N ARG A 29 18.06 -0.28 5.19
CA ARG A 29 18.77 -1.34 4.47
C ARG A 29 20.22 -0.94 4.18
N GLN A 30 20.45 0.30 3.79
CA GLN A 30 21.81 0.83 3.57
C GLN A 30 22.63 0.88 4.86
N ARG A 31 22.01 1.27 5.99
CA ARG A 31 22.71 1.43 7.27
C ARG A 31 23.00 0.12 8.00
N THR A 32 22.09 -0.86 7.92
CA THR A 32 22.16 -2.07 8.77
C THR A 32 22.32 -3.36 7.98
N GLY A 33 22.17 -3.33 6.66
CA GLY A 33 22.14 -4.54 5.83
C GLY A 33 20.90 -5.42 6.04
N ALA A 34 19.91 -4.96 6.83
CA ALA A 34 18.73 -5.74 7.16
C ALA A 34 17.86 -6.03 5.92
N ARG A 35 17.24 -7.20 5.92
CA ARG A 35 16.25 -7.60 4.90
C ARG A 35 14.86 -7.24 5.37
N PHE A 36 14.12 -6.54 4.52
CA PHE A 36 12.74 -6.15 4.78
C PHE A 36 11.79 -6.91 3.86
N SER A 37 10.62 -7.26 4.39
CA SER A 37 9.50 -7.82 3.63
C SER A 37 8.25 -7.03 3.96
N VAL A 38 7.57 -6.52 2.94
CA VAL A 38 6.34 -5.73 3.07
C VAL A 38 5.18 -6.56 2.53
N ARG A 39 4.08 -6.63 3.29
CA ARG A 39 2.82 -7.26 2.87
C ARG A 39 1.71 -6.24 2.91
N VAL A 40 0.75 -6.37 2.00
CA VAL A 40 -0.40 -5.49 1.89
C VAL A 40 -1.67 -6.31 1.75
N SER A 41 -2.74 -5.82 2.36
CA SER A 41 -4.10 -6.32 2.22
C SER A 41 -5.02 -5.13 1.96
N CYS A 42 -6.02 -5.29 1.10
CA CYS A 42 -7.02 -4.26 0.86
C CYS A 42 -8.40 -4.93 0.83
N VAL A 43 -9.31 -4.44 1.67
CA VAL A 43 -10.64 -5.03 1.84
C VAL A 43 -11.69 -3.95 1.83
N GLU A 44 -12.85 -4.27 1.27
CA GLU A 44 -14.05 -3.45 1.30
C GLU A 44 -15.04 -4.04 2.29
N LEU A 45 -15.69 -3.17 3.06
CA LEU A 45 -16.77 -3.50 3.98
C LEU A 45 -18.07 -2.86 3.49
N THR A 46 -19.09 -3.66 3.25
CA THR A 46 -20.41 -3.17 2.83
C THR A 46 -21.43 -3.39 3.95
N THR A 47 -22.05 -2.29 4.41
CA THR A 47 -23.01 -2.28 5.53
C THR A 47 -24.32 -3.04 5.25
N GLY A 48 -24.63 -3.35 3.99
CA GLY A 48 -25.86 -4.06 3.60
C GLY A 48 -25.76 -5.59 3.58
N GLN A 49 -24.58 -6.16 3.34
CA GLN A 49 -24.42 -7.60 3.16
C GLN A 49 -23.59 -8.27 4.27
N GLN A 50 -23.00 -7.51 5.19
CA GLN A 50 -22.04 -8.02 6.20
C GLN A 50 -20.91 -8.88 5.56
N GLN A 51 -20.61 -8.62 4.29
CA GLN A 51 -19.57 -9.33 3.54
C GLN A 51 -18.32 -8.47 3.54
N LEU A 52 -17.19 -9.09 3.88
CA LEU A 52 -15.86 -8.51 3.70
C LEU A 52 -15.36 -8.98 2.33
N ARG A 53 -15.11 -8.02 1.43
CA ARG A 53 -14.63 -8.30 0.09
C ARG A 53 -13.15 -7.99 -0.01
N ASP A 54 -12.34 -8.98 -0.35
CA ASP A 54 -10.93 -8.75 -0.67
C ASP A 54 -10.80 -8.09 -2.05
N LEU A 55 -10.22 -6.88 -2.07
CA LEU A 55 -10.00 -6.08 -3.28
C LEU A 55 -8.72 -6.49 -4.01
N LEU A 56 -7.81 -7.21 -3.35
CA LEU A 56 -6.57 -7.72 -3.93
C LEU A 56 -6.66 -9.19 -4.32
N ALA A 57 -7.80 -9.87 -4.13
CA ALA A 57 -7.98 -11.28 -4.44
C ALA A 57 -7.55 -11.64 -5.87
N ALA A 58 -7.85 -10.78 -6.85
CA ALA A 58 -7.45 -10.97 -8.25
C ALA A 58 -5.93 -10.87 -8.49
N HIS A 59 -5.21 -10.21 -7.59
CA HIS A 59 -3.76 -9.95 -7.68
C HIS A 59 -2.94 -10.89 -6.79
N ALA A 60 -3.59 -11.69 -5.93
CA ALA A 60 -2.94 -12.59 -4.98
C ALA A 60 -2.31 -13.82 -5.66
N ASN A 61 -2.79 -14.19 -6.86
CA ASN A 61 -2.23 -15.25 -7.68
C ASN A 61 -1.55 -14.62 -8.89
N GLY A 62 -0.21 -14.72 -8.98
CA GLY A 62 0.57 -14.17 -10.09
C GLY A 62 0.33 -14.87 -11.42
N LYS A 63 -0.83 -14.64 -12.03
CA LYS A 63 -1.12 -14.93 -13.44
C LYS A 63 -1.27 -13.64 -14.23
#